data_AF-A0A847DZ17-F1
#
_entry.id   AF-A0A847DZ17-F1
#
_cell.length_a   1.000
_cell.length_b   1.000
_cell.length_c   1.000
_cell.angle_alpha   90.00
_cell.angle_beta   90.00
_cell.angle_gamma   90.00
#
_symmetry.space_group_name_H-M   'P 1'
#
loop_
_entity.id
_entity.type
_entity.pdbx_description
1 polymer ?
#
loop_
_entity_poly.entity_id
_entity_poly.type
_entity_poly.pdbx_seq_one_letter_code
_entity_poly.pdbx_strand_id
1 'polypeptide(L)'
;LLSASFLDYALPRASDTPRFRTEMDESVPCLTNPLGVKGVGELGTIGATPCVVNAVVDALSRAGAQERALALQMPLTPERVWQALR
;
A
#
# COMPACT_ATOMS: atom_id res chain seq x y z
N LEU A 1 23.95 1.33 -10.36
CA LEU A 1 22.74 1.56 -9.54
C LEU A 1 22.23 2.97 -9.84
N LEU A 2 20.93 3.18 -10.06
CA LEU A 2 20.35 4.52 -10.32
C LEU A 2 19.88 5.22 -9.04
N SER A 3 19.37 4.47 -8.05
CA SER A 3 19.08 4.97 -6.71
C SER A 3 19.98 4.28 -5.68
N ALA A 4 20.91 4.99 -5.03
CA ALA A 4 21.91 4.36 -4.16
C ALA A 4 22.10 5.05 -2.80
N SER A 5 21.28 6.05 -2.49
CA SER A 5 21.31 6.76 -1.21
C SER A 5 19.88 7.06 -0.73
N PHE A 6 19.73 7.64 0.46
CA PHE A 6 18.42 8.13 0.92
C PHE A 6 18.06 9.51 0.35
N LEU A 7 18.89 10.09 -0.53
CA LEU A 7 18.53 11.31 -1.27
C LEU A 7 17.55 11.00 -2.42
N ASP A 8 17.69 9.81 -3.01
CA ASP A 8 17.05 9.35 -4.23
C ASP A 8 16.19 8.09 -4.01
N TYR A 9 16.46 7.30 -2.96
CA TYR A 9 15.59 6.23 -2.52
C TYR A 9 14.55 6.76 -1.51
N ALA A 10 13.27 6.63 -1.85
CA ALA A 10 12.18 7.10 -1.00
C ALA A 10 12.10 6.29 0.31
N LEU A 11 12.59 6.88 1.40
CA LEU A 11 12.43 6.37 2.75
C LEU A 11 11.37 7.22 3.48
N PRO A 12 10.24 6.62 3.92
CA PRO A 12 9.16 7.37 4.53
C PRO A 12 9.59 8.01 5.86
N ARG A 13 9.23 9.28 6.03
CA ARG A 13 9.37 10.04 7.27
C ARG A 13 8.09 9.94 8.11
N ALA A 14 8.17 10.32 9.37
CA ALA A 14 7.01 10.31 10.27
C ALA A 14 5.84 11.17 9.77
N SER A 15 6.10 12.21 8.98
CA SER A 15 5.07 13.06 8.35
C SER A 15 4.42 12.44 7.12
N ASP A 16 5.03 11.42 6.53
CA ASP A 16 4.59 10.84 5.26
C ASP A 16 3.54 9.74 5.48
N THR A 17 3.40 9.25 6.72
CA THR A 17 2.48 8.18 7.08
C THR A 17 1.24 8.73 7.79
N PRO A 18 0.04 8.20 7.47
CA PRO A 18 -1.16 8.53 8.21
C PRO A 18 -1.11 7.91 9.61
N ARG A 19 -2.00 8.36 10.50
CA ARG A 19 -2.26 7.64 11.75
C ARG A 19 -2.96 6.31 11.42
N PHE A 20 -2.42 5.22 11.94
CA PHE A 20 -3.02 3.90 11.79
C PHE A 20 -4.13 3.68 12.81
N ARG A 21 -5.25 3.11 12.37
CA ARG A 21 -6.25 2.47 13.24
C ARG A 21 -6.06 0.97 13.12
N THR A 22 -5.86 0.31 14.26
CA THR A 22 -5.59 -1.12 14.33
C THR A 22 -6.63 -1.79 15.22
N GLU A 23 -7.12 -2.94 14.80
CA GLU A 23 -8.02 -3.79 15.56
C GLU A 23 -7.48 -5.23 15.51
N MET A 24 -7.68 -5.98 16.59
CA MET A 24 -7.28 -7.38 16.70
C MET A 24 -8.54 -8.25 16.70
N ASP A 25 -8.59 -9.20 15.78
CA ASP A 25 -9.65 -10.21 15.73
C ASP A 25 -9.07 -11.58 16.09
N GLU A 26 -9.52 -12.10 17.22
CA GLU A 26 -9.09 -13.39 17.78
C GLU A 26 -10.14 -14.50 17.54
N SER A 27 -11.22 -14.22 16.80
CA SER A 27 -12.33 -15.15 16.59
C SER A 27 -11.95 -16.44 15.85
N VAL A 28 -10.79 -16.44 15.17
CA VAL A 28 -10.29 -17.59 14.40
C VAL A 28 -8.88 -17.99 14.90
N PRO A 29 -8.77 -18.83 15.94
CA PRO A 29 -7.48 -19.33 16.42
C PRO A 29 -6.82 -20.28 15.41
N CYS A 30 -5.52 -20.52 15.57
CA CYS A 30 -4.79 -21.53 14.80
C CYS A 30 -4.98 -22.91 15.43
N LEU A 31 -5.41 -23.91 14.65
CA LEU A 31 -5.68 -25.26 15.17
C LEU A 31 -4.45 -26.18 15.13
N THR A 32 -3.35 -25.72 14.53
CA THR A 32 -2.16 -26.57 14.24
C THR A 32 -0.99 -26.33 15.17
N ASN A 33 -1.07 -25.36 16.10
CA ASN A 33 -0.05 -25.17 17.12
C ASN A 33 -0.69 -25.05 18.52
N PRO A 34 -0.01 -25.50 19.60
CA PRO A 34 -0.56 -25.54 20.94
C PRO A 34 -0.95 -24.18 21.53
N LEU A 35 -0.40 -23.08 20.98
CA LEU A 35 -0.63 -21.72 21.46
C LEU A 35 -1.82 -21.05 20.78
N GLY A 36 -2.37 -21.63 19.71
CA GLY A 36 -3.46 -21.01 18.95
C GLY A 36 -3.06 -19.77 18.13
N VAL A 37 -1.77 -19.44 18.04
CA VAL A 37 -1.29 -18.17 17.46
C VAL A 37 -0.99 -18.27 15.96
N LYS A 38 -1.00 -17.12 15.27
CA LYS A 38 -0.64 -16.97 13.85
C LYS A 38 0.46 -15.93 13.70
N GLY A 39 1.34 -16.12 12.71
CA GLY A 39 2.34 -15.11 12.36
C GLY A 39 1.68 -13.88 11.71
N VAL A 40 2.11 -12.68 12.11
CA VAL A 40 1.53 -11.42 11.63
C VAL A 40 2.53 -10.39 11.11
N GLY A 41 3.84 -10.66 11.24
CA GLY A 41 4.90 -9.67 10.99
C GLY A 41 4.89 -9.04 9.60
N GLU A 42 4.43 -9.77 8.58
CA GLU A 42 4.41 -9.31 7.18
C GLU A 42 3.03 -8.81 6.72
N LEU A 43 1.95 -9.07 7.49
CA LEU A 43 0.57 -8.78 7.09
C LEU A 43 0.37 -7.30 6.73
N GLY A 44 0.99 -6.41 7.50
CA GLY A 44 0.96 -4.97 7.23
C GLY A 44 1.56 -4.64 5.87
N THR A 45 2.72 -5.18 5.54
CA THR A 45 3.41 -4.93 4.26
C THR A 45 2.65 -5.54 3.08
N ILE A 46 2.11 -6.75 3.26
CA ILE A 46 1.34 -7.47 2.25
C ILE A 46 0.05 -6.72 1.91
N GLY A 47 -0.70 -6.29 2.93
CA GLY A 47 -2.00 -5.63 2.75
C GLY A 47 -1.91 -4.15 2.40
N ALA A 48 -0.93 -3.42 2.95
CA ALA A 48 -0.84 -1.97 2.77
C ALA A 48 -0.59 -1.57 1.31
N THR A 49 0.31 -2.29 0.63
CA THR A 49 0.70 -1.98 -0.75
C THR A 49 -0.50 -1.99 -1.72
N PRO A 50 -1.28 -3.10 -1.85
CA PRO A 50 -2.45 -3.10 -2.71
C PRO A 50 -3.58 -2.18 -2.20
N CYS A 51 -3.71 -1.97 -0.88
CA CYS A 51 -4.71 -1.05 -0.33
C CYS A 51 -4.51 0.38 -0.85
N VAL A 52 -3.28 0.89 -0.79
CA VAL A 52 -2.96 2.25 -1.28
C VAL A 52 -3.09 2.33 -2.80
N VAL A 53 -2.63 1.31 -3.54
CA VAL A 53 -2.74 1.32 -5.01
C VAL A 53 -4.20 1.31 -5.45
N ASN A 54 -5.02 0.45 -4.88
CA ASN A 54 -6.45 0.38 -5.21
C ASN A 54 -7.18 1.68 -4.85
N ALA A 55 -6.80 2.36 -3.77
CA ALA A 55 -7.38 3.66 -3.43
C ALA A 55 -7.05 4.75 -4.48
N VAL A 56 -5.83 4.76 -5.01
CA VAL A 56 -5.45 5.69 -6.10
C VAL A 56 -6.17 5.33 -7.39
N VAL A 57 -6.26 4.04 -7.73
CA VAL A 57 -7.01 3.56 -8.90
C VAL A 57 -8.48 3.98 -8.80
N ASP A 58 -9.15 3.72 -7.67
CA ASP A 58 -10.55 4.12 -7.45
C ASP A 58 -10.73 5.64 -7.57
N ALA A 59 -9.82 6.45 -7.03
CA ALA A 59 -9.88 7.91 -7.15
C ALA A 59 -9.76 8.39 -8.61
N LEU A 60 -8.80 7.84 -9.37
CA LEU A 60 -8.60 8.19 -10.79
C LEU A 60 -9.76 7.72 -11.66
N SER A 61 -10.29 6.53 -11.39
CA SER A 61 -11.48 5.98 -12.01
C SER A 61 -12.69 6.91 -11.85
N ARG A 62 -12.96 7.37 -10.62
CA ARG A 62 -14.03 8.35 -10.32
C ARG A 62 -13.81 9.71 -10.98
N ALA A 63 -12.56 10.06 -11.27
CA ALA A 63 -12.21 11.27 -12.01
C ALA A 63 -12.31 11.11 -13.54
N GLY A 64 -12.78 9.96 -14.05
CA GLY A 64 -12.97 9.71 -15.48
C GLY A 64 -11.77 9.09 -16.19
N ALA A 65 -10.73 8.67 -15.46
CA ALA A 65 -9.50 8.11 -16.02
C ALA A 65 -9.39 6.57 -15.88
N GLN A 66 -10.52 5.84 -15.85
CA GLN A 66 -10.61 4.39 -15.58
C GLN A 66 -9.56 3.54 -16.33
N GLU A 67 -9.49 3.66 -17.66
CA GLU A 67 -8.61 2.80 -18.46
C GLU A 67 -7.12 2.99 -18.09
N ARG A 68 -6.72 4.25 -17.85
CA ARG A 68 -5.35 4.59 -17.45
C ARG A 68 -5.07 4.23 -16.00
N ALA A 69 -6.06 4.36 -15.13
CA ALA A 69 -5.96 3.95 -13.74
C ALA A 69 -5.68 2.45 -13.63
N LEU A 70 -6.38 1.61 -14.41
CA LEU A 70 -6.16 0.16 -14.43
C LEU A 70 -4.78 -0.25 -15.00
N ALA A 71 -4.18 0.58 -15.85
CA ALA A 71 -2.83 0.35 -16.39
C ALA A 71 -1.71 0.88 -15.48
N LEU A 72 -2.03 1.58 -14.39
CA LEU A 72 -1.06 2.27 -13.54
C LEU A 72 -0.14 1.26 -12.82
N GLN A 73 1.17 1.46 -12.95
CA GLN A 73 2.19 0.62 -12.31
C GLN A 73 2.86 1.34 -11.14
N MET A 74 3.17 0.58 -10.08
CA MET A 74 3.99 1.07 -8.96
C MET A 74 5.41 1.44 -9.41
N PRO A 75 6.12 2.33 -8.68
CA PRO A 75 5.61 3.19 -7.61
C PRO A 75 4.68 4.31 -8.13
N LEU A 76 3.75 4.75 -7.27
CA LEU A 76 2.77 5.79 -7.56
C LEU A 76 3.34 7.20 -7.32
N THR A 77 4.40 7.53 -8.05
CA THR A 77 5.01 8.88 -7.98
C THR A 77 4.01 9.96 -8.42
N PRO A 78 4.10 11.20 -7.90
CA PRO A 78 3.23 12.30 -8.31
C PRO A 78 3.14 12.50 -9.82
N GLU A 79 4.26 12.39 -10.54
CA GLU A 79 4.31 12.48 -12.01
C GLU A 79 3.43 11.42 -12.68
N ARG A 80 3.58 10.14 -12.31
CA ARG A 80 2.76 9.05 -12.85
C ARG A 80 1.27 9.23 -12.58
N VAL A 81 0.91 9.66 -11.36
CA VAL A 81 -0.49 9.94 -11.01
C VAL A 81 -1.04 11.10 -11.86
N TRP A 82 -0.26 12.15 -12.05
CA TRP A 82 -0.64 13.28 -12.90
C TRP A 82 -0.83 12.88 -14.37
N GLN A 83 0.07 12.08 -14.92
CA GLN A 83 -0.07 11.58 -16.30
C GLN A 83 -1.28 10.66 -16.47
N ALA A 84 -1.62 9.87 -15.46
CA ALA A 84 -2.82 9.05 -15.48
C ALA A 84 -4.10 9.89 -15.48
N LEU A 85 -4.08 11.07 -14.85
CA LEU A 85 -5.22 11.97 -14.74
C LEU A 85 -5.49 12.81 -16.00
N ARG A 86 -4.45 13.20 -16.75
CA ARG A 86 -4.53 14.12 -17.91
C ARG A 86 -5.18 13.49 -19.14
#